data_AF-A0A2S9GND8-F1
#
_entry.id   AF-A0A2S9GND8-F1
#
_cell.length_a   1.000
_cell.length_b   1.000
_cell.length_c   1.000
_cell.angle_alpha   90.00
_cell.angle_beta   90.00
_cell.angle_gamma   90.00
#
_symmetry.space_group_name_H-M   'P 1'
#
loop_
_entity.id
_entity.type
_entity.pdbx_description
1 polymer ?
#
loop_
_entity_poly.entity_id
_entity_poly.type
_entity_poly.pdbx_seq_one_letter_code
_entity_poly.pdbx_strand_id
1 'polypeptide(L)' 'AELAAGREAVRQVLVADEILGYIVDIVGATRNSPALQLGVSPRGATALLATARTWAWLSGRGYVTPDDVKAMARPTLR' A
#
# COMPACT_ATOMS: atom_id res chain seq x y z
N ALA A 1 -5.15 -7.16 24.01
CA ALA A 1 -5.98 -8.05 23.19
C ALA A 1 -6.46 -7.36 21.91
N GLU A 2 -7.02 -6.15 22.02
CA GLU A 2 -7.65 -5.43 20.90
C GLU A 2 -6.71 -5.09 19.72
N LEU A 3 -5.47 -4.65 19.99
CA LEU A 3 -4.51 -4.34 18.91
C LEU A 3 -4.14 -5.57 18.06
N ALA A 4 -4.05 -6.75 18.68
CA ALA A 4 -3.76 -7.98 17.96
C ALA A 4 -4.96 -8.38 17.07
N ALA A 5 -6.18 -8.25 17.60
CA ALA A 5 -7.40 -8.48 16.83
C ALA A 5 -7.52 -7.51 15.65
N GLY A 6 -7.21 -6.22 15.85
CA GLY A 6 -7.20 -5.23 14.77
C GLY A 6 -6.19 -5.55 13.66
N ARG A 7 -4.96 -5.97 14.03
CA ARG A 7 -3.95 -6.42 13.05
C ARG A 7 -4.44 -7.62 12.24
N GLU A 8 -5.13 -8.56 12.88
CA GLU A 8 -5.67 -9.72 12.18
C GLU A 8 -6.83 -9.32 11.25
N ALA A 9 -7.73 -8.44 11.70
CA ALA A 9 -8.82 -7.93 10.87
C ALA A 9 -8.30 -7.21 9.61
N VAL A 10 -7.24 -6.41 9.74
CA VAL A 10 -6.59 -5.78 8.58
C VAL A 10 -6.05 -6.83 7.60
N ARG A 11 -5.49 -7.96 8.07
CA ARG A 11 -4.97 -9.01 7.16
C ARG A 11 -6.06 -9.64 6.30
N GLN A 12 -7.30 -9.68 6.78
CA GLN A 12 -8.46 -10.24 6.07
C GLN A 12 -9.01 -9.31 4.98
N VAL A 13 -8.56 -8.06 4.90
CA VAL A 13 -8.94 -7.15 3.79
C VAL A 13 -8.38 -7.70 2.47
N LEU A 14 -9.29 -7.85 1.51
CA LEU A 14 -9.02 -8.37 0.18
C LEU A 14 -8.18 -7.39 -0.63
N VAL A 15 -7.21 -7.95 -1.37
CA VAL A 15 -6.38 -7.19 -2.31
C VAL A 15 -6.37 -7.96 -3.61
N ALA A 16 -6.89 -7.34 -4.67
CA ALA A 16 -6.89 -7.93 -6.00
C ALA A 16 -5.49 -7.86 -6.63
N ASP A 17 -5.19 -8.77 -7.56
CA ASP A 17 -3.87 -8.84 -8.21
C ASP A 17 -3.55 -7.56 -9.00
N GLU A 18 -4.56 -6.87 -9.53
CA GLU A 18 -4.41 -5.59 -10.21
C GLU A 18 -3.93 -4.48 -9.26
N ILE A 19 -4.34 -4.53 -7.99
CA ILE A 19 -3.86 -3.60 -6.96
C ILE A 19 -2.40 -3.89 -6.62
N LEU A 20 -2.02 -5.17 -6.55
CA LEU A 20 -0.62 -5.56 -6.35
C LEU A 20 0.25 -5.08 -7.51
N GLY A 21 -0.19 -5.30 -8.74
CA GLY A 21 0.44 -4.78 -9.96
C GLY A 21 0.59 -3.27 -9.91
N TYR A 22 -0.50 -2.54 -9.58
CA TYR A 22 -0.48 -1.09 -9.47
C TYR A 22 0.56 -0.56 -8.45
N ILE A 23 0.68 -1.21 -7.29
CA ILE A 23 1.71 -0.86 -6.29
C ILE A 23 3.11 -1.09 -6.83
N VAL A 24 3.34 -2.23 -7.50
CA VAL A 24 4.63 -2.55 -8.14
C VAL A 24 4.96 -1.54 -9.22
N ASP A 25 4.00 -1.14 -10.05
CA ASP A 25 4.19 -0.15 -11.12
C ASP A 25 4.57 1.22 -10.55
N ILE A 26 3.89 1.69 -9.50
CA ILE A 26 4.27 2.94 -8.82
C ILE A 26 5.71 2.87 -8.33
N VAL A 27 6.06 1.81 -7.60
CA VAL A 27 7.41 1.64 -7.04
C VAL A 27 8.46 1.50 -8.14
N GLY A 28 8.15 0.77 -9.21
CA GLY A 28 9.00 0.62 -10.38
C GLY A 28 9.25 1.95 -11.09
N ALA A 29 8.21 2.77 -11.26
CA ALA A 29 8.32 4.10 -11.84
C ALA A 29 9.27 5.01 -11.06
N THR A 30 9.34 4.88 -9.72
CA THR A 30 10.30 5.66 -8.92
C THR A 30 11.76 5.31 -9.20
N ARG A 31 12.07 4.10 -9.65
CA ARG A 31 13.45 3.66 -9.97
C ARG A 31 13.92 4.14 -11.33
N ASN A 32 12.99 4.39 -12.23
CA ASN A 32 13.27 4.83 -13.60
C ASN A 32 13.07 6.35 -13.78
N SER A 33 12.66 7.05 -12.72
CA SER A 33 12.37 8.49 -12.79
C SER A 33 13.65 9.31 -12.69
N PRO A 34 13.97 10.17 -13.69
CA PRO A 34 15.12 11.07 -13.62
C PRO A 34 14.97 12.16 -12.55
N ALA A 35 13.77 12.34 -11.99
CA ALA A 35 13.50 13.30 -10.92
C ALA A 35 13.94 12.79 -9.53
N LEU A 36 14.33 11.52 -9.40
CA LEU A 36 14.71 10.90 -8.14
C LEU A 36 16.15 10.41 -8.20
N GLN A 37 16.94 10.73 -7.17
CA GLN A 37 18.32 10.21 -7.05
C GLN A 37 18.33 8.72 -6.68
N LEU A 38 17.32 8.25 -5.96
CA LEU A 38 17.18 6.86 -5.53
C LEU A 38 15.70 6.47 -5.59
N GLY A 39 15.40 5.38 -6.29
CA GLY A 39 14.06 4.82 -6.32
C GLY A 39 13.70 4.03 -5.06
N VAL A 40 12.41 3.80 -4.87
CA VAL A 40 11.87 3.07 -3.73
C VAL A 40 12.30 1.60 -3.76
N SER A 41 12.76 1.08 -2.62
CA SER A 41 13.16 -0.33 -2.47
C SER A 41 11.95 -1.30 -2.50
N PRO A 42 12.14 -2.62 -2.68
CA PRO A 42 11.04 -3.58 -2.57
C PRO A 42 10.28 -3.52 -1.23
N ARG A 43 10.94 -3.09 -0.15
CA ARG A 43 10.30 -2.87 1.16
C ARG A 43 9.29 -1.72 1.15
N GLY A 44 9.45 -0.74 0.27
CA GLY A 44 8.46 0.33 0.10
C GLY A 44 7.17 -0.17 -0.54
N ALA A 45 7.24 -1.16 -1.44
CA ALA A 45 6.05 -1.79 -2.00
C ALA A 45 5.24 -2.54 -0.93
N THR A 46 5.91 -3.33 -0.08
CA THR A 46 5.24 -4.04 1.01
C THR A 46 4.68 -3.09 2.07
N ALA A 47 5.39 -1.99 2.35
CA ALA A 47 4.89 -0.94 3.23
C ALA A 47 3.63 -0.28 2.64
N LEU A 48 3.65 0.08 1.36
CA LEU A 48 2.52 0.72 0.68
C LEU A 48 1.29 -0.20 0.63
N LEU A 49 1.49 -1.49 0.39
CA LEU A 49 0.43 -2.49 0.47
C LEU A 49 -0.17 -2.56 1.88
N ALA A 50 0.67 -2.63 2.91
CA ALA A 50 0.21 -2.72 4.30
C ALA A 50 -0.57 -1.46 4.73
N THR A 51 -0.10 -0.28 4.36
CA THR A 51 -0.75 0.98 4.70
C THR A 51 -2.05 1.18 3.91
N ALA A 52 -2.09 0.85 2.61
CA ALA A 52 -3.33 0.89 1.82
C ALA A 52 -4.39 -0.09 2.36
N ARG A 53 -3.97 -1.31 2.75
CA ARG A 53 -4.86 -2.30 3.38
C ARG A 53 -5.44 -1.80 4.71
N THR A 54 -4.58 -1.20 5.53
CA THR A 54 -5.00 -0.59 6.80
C THR A 54 -5.96 0.57 6.57
N TRP A 55 -5.70 1.40 5.56
CA TRP A 55 -6.55 2.53 5.20
C TRP A 55 -7.95 2.09 4.74
N ALA A 56 -8.02 1.05 3.91
CA ALA A 56 -9.29 0.45 3.51
C ALA A 56 -10.09 -0.06 4.72
N TRP A 57 -9.44 -0.78 5.62
CA TRP A 57 -10.06 -1.29 6.86
C TRP A 57 -10.58 -0.16 7.76
N LEU A 58 -9.75 0.86 8.02
CA LEU A 58 -10.14 2.03 8.80
C LEU A 58 -11.28 2.82 8.15
N SER A 59 -11.42 2.73 6.83
CA SER A 59 -12.54 3.29 6.06
C SER A 59 -13.78 2.40 6.05
N GLY A 60 -13.81 1.31 6.83
CA GLY A 60 -14.94 0.38 6.90
C GLY A 60 -15.10 -0.54 5.68
N ARG A 61 -14.07 -0.67 4.83
CA ARG A 61 -14.09 -1.52 3.63
C ARG A 61 -13.29 -2.80 3.84
N GLY A 62 -13.80 -3.89 3.26
CA GLY A 62 -13.16 -5.22 3.25
C GLY A 62 -12.26 -5.47 2.05
N TYR A 63 -12.00 -4.47 1.20
CA TYR A 63 -11.15 -4.57 0.01
C TYR A 63 -10.40 -3.27 -0.24
N VAL A 64 -9.23 -3.36 -0.89
CA VAL A 64 -8.42 -2.20 -1.27
C VAL A 64 -8.83 -1.66 -2.63
N THR A 65 -8.87 -0.33 -2.76
CA THR A 65 -9.08 0.40 -4.01
C THR A 65 -7.80 1.12 -4.48
N PRO A 66 -7.70 1.52 -5.76
CA PRO A 66 -6.58 2.33 -6.24
C PRO A 66 -6.42 3.65 -5.48
N ASP A 67 -7.52 4.23 -4.99
CA ASP A 67 -7.48 5.50 -4.26
C ASP A 67 -6.90 5.36 -2.85
N ASP A 68 -7.04 4.18 -2.22
CA ASP A 68 -6.37 3.88 -0.96
C ASP A 68 -4.84 3.82 -1.14
N VAL A 69 -4.39 3.24 -2.26
CA VAL A 69 -2.97 3.22 -2.64
C VAL A 69 -2.46 4.64 -2.88
N LYS A 70 -3.19 5.47 -3.63
CA LYS A 70 -2.80 6.87 -3.88
C LYS A 70 -2.75 7.70 -2.58
N ALA A 71 -3.76 7.54 -1.72
CA ALA A 71 -3.83 8.24 -0.44
C ALA A 71 -2.62 7.89 0.45
N MET A 72 -2.20 6.62 0.43
CA MET A 72 -1.08 6.14 1.25
C MET A 72 0.29 6.26 0.58
N ALA A 73 0.37 6.47 -0.73
CA ALA A 73 1.64 6.57 -1.45
C ALA A 73 2.53 7.69 -0.89
N ARG A 74 2.00 8.91 -0.80
CA ARG A 74 2.77 10.04 -0.28
C ARG A 74 3.21 9.83 1.17
N PRO A 75 2.38 9.44 2.14
CA PRO A 75 2.84 9.23 3.51
C PRO A 75 3.74 8.02 3.73
N THR A 76 3.69 7.03 2.85
CA THR A 76 4.50 5.80 2.99
C THR A 76 5.87 5.91 2.31
N LEU A 77 5.97 6.65 1.21
CA LEU A 77 7.16 6.69 0.35
C LEU A 77 7.95 8.01 0.43
N ARG A 78 7.84 8.74 1.54
CA ARG A 78 8.54 10.03 1.75
C ARG A 78 10.05 9.85 1.85
#